data_AF-A0A5Y9DHN9-F1
#
_entry.id   AF-A0A5Y9DHN9-F1
#
_cell.length_a   1.000
_cell.length_b   1.000
_cell.length_c   1.000
_cell.angle_alpha   90.00
_cell.angle_beta   90.00
_cell.angle_gamma   90.00
#
_symmetry.space_group_name_H-M   'P 1'
#
loop_
_entity.id
_entity.type
_entity.pdbx_description
1 polymer ?
#
loop_
_entity_poly.entity_id
_entity_poly.type
_entity_poly.pdbx_seq_one_letter_code
_entity_poly.pdbx_strand_id
1 'polypeptide(L)'
;MKREAQNYIDNKLKPPKAFFDWCFSQIPTYKWSNKKETILASNRKNCSVIEQKLRKNSRLTFFGKLNVFGIVLVTSKRIEIQSYAFWNRVVEGKEIIEFDLVNFEQFAEGEHVKVAISDGKMWFGLIPVYGGMSGGPYSMIQLFENDWKEKIRSKSELKYLEIPHLDFKEIETIYKYRVEIEFLQKIKARQLAKEVMYPVTQYTNGSFRKTVDMRTINSKWLKENKPFFKNSDRGFMEFELARRIQKRRGKVVSGIEKYLDYRAINKIPEGVGIVRFQNWIIKNKVDFSYYLDYLNLMRDLNIAIDNENIIMPKNLVTAHDNAVKLLYQMKHEVEEQQYKVRFEKIKDLEKTIDNYAFIVPKQASDLLTEGKALSHCVGGSNYIKQHIEGKTTIIFVRDKTDIEKSLYTLEYKNGQIYQLRGKHNCEPPEHVQVVANKWAKAIGRIDKKLKSA
;
A
#
# COMPACT_ATOMS: atom_id res chain seq x y z
N MET A 1 19.92 18.23 -27.15
CA MET A 1 20.86 18.18 -25.99
C MET A 1 20.10 18.66 -24.77
N LYS A 2 20.02 17.87 -23.69
CA LYS A 2 19.50 18.39 -22.42
C LYS A 2 20.47 19.45 -21.91
N ARG A 3 19.95 20.59 -21.45
CA ARG A 3 20.77 21.64 -20.82
C ARG A 3 21.46 21.06 -19.59
N GLU A 4 22.63 21.55 -19.24
CA GLU A 4 23.31 21.14 -18.01
C GLU A 4 22.49 21.51 -16.76
N ALA A 5 22.63 20.75 -15.67
CA ALA A 5 21.90 21.00 -14.42
C ALA A 5 22.11 22.43 -13.91
N GLN A 6 23.34 22.95 -14.03
CA GLN A 6 23.71 24.31 -13.66
C GLN A 6 22.83 25.36 -14.35
N ASN A 7 22.55 25.18 -15.64
CA ASN A 7 21.74 26.13 -16.41
C ASN A 7 20.32 26.30 -15.83
N TYR A 8 19.73 25.23 -15.32
CA TYR A 8 18.41 25.29 -14.67
C TYR A 8 18.47 26.07 -13.35
N ILE A 9 19.53 25.87 -12.56
CA ILE A 9 19.72 26.52 -11.25
C ILE A 9 20.04 28.01 -11.40
N ASP A 10 20.82 28.39 -12.42
CA ASP A 10 21.16 29.78 -12.71
C ASP A 10 19.92 30.58 -13.16
N ASN A 11 19.00 29.92 -13.87
CA ASN A 11 17.81 30.54 -14.44
C ASN A 11 16.51 30.30 -13.64
N LYS A 12 16.62 29.73 -12.43
CA LYS A 12 15.46 29.50 -11.55
C LYS A 12 14.74 30.80 -11.21
N LEU A 13 13.45 30.72 -10.97
CA LEU A 13 12.68 31.83 -10.41
C LEU A 13 13.21 32.16 -9.01
N LYS A 14 13.28 33.45 -8.69
CA LYS A 14 13.76 33.89 -7.38
C LYS A 14 12.62 33.85 -6.37
N PRO A 15 12.73 33.11 -5.24
CA PRO A 15 11.77 33.22 -4.16
C PRO A 15 11.70 34.68 -3.64
N PRO A 16 10.51 35.18 -3.28
CA PRO A 16 10.38 36.53 -2.74
C PRO A 16 11.01 36.64 -1.36
N LYS A 17 11.39 37.85 -0.93
CA LYS A 17 11.93 38.09 0.43
C LYS A 17 11.02 37.53 1.54
N ALA A 18 9.71 37.66 1.37
CA ALA A 18 8.70 37.14 2.30
C ALA A 18 8.82 35.62 2.56
N PHE A 19 9.28 34.85 1.58
CA PHE A 19 9.54 33.41 1.76
C PHE A 19 10.64 33.17 2.79
N PHE A 20 11.78 33.86 2.65
CA PHE A 20 12.90 33.71 3.57
C PHE A 20 12.57 34.27 4.96
N ASP A 21 11.92 35.44 5.03
CA ASP A 21 11.43 35.99 6.30
C ASP A 21 10.51 34.99 7.04
N TRP A 22 9.64 34.29 6.30
CA TRP A 22 8.82 33.22 6.84
C TRP A 22 9.63 31.98 7.25
N CYS A 23 10.61 31.53 6.46
CA CYS A 23 11.47 30.40 6.84
C CYS A 23 12.17 30.67 8.18
N PHE A 24 12.76 31.87 8.33
CA PHE A 24 13.40 32.26 9.58
C PHE A 24 12.40 32.38 10.73
N SER A 25 11.17 32.86 10.50
CA SER A 25 10.15 32.95 11.58
C SER A 25 9.74 31.59 12.15
N GLN A 26 9.83 30.52 11.34
CA GLN A 26 9.54 29.15 11.78
C GLN A 26 10.65 28.54 12.65
N ILE A 27 11.85 29.12 12.67
CA ILE A 27 12.99 28.60 13.44
C ILE A 27 13.09 29.35 14.77
N PRO A 28 12.90 28.69 15.92
CA PRO A 28 12.99 29.34 17.23
C PRO A 28 14.42 29.83 17.51
N THR A 29 14.53 30.87 18.33
CA THR A 29 15.78 31.32 18.94
C THR A 29 15.80 30.95 20.43
N TYR A 30 16.91 31.19 21.11
CA TYR A 30 17.12 30.83 22.51
C TYR A 30 17.51 32.05 23.35
N LYS A 31 17.02 32.08 24.59
CA LYS A 31 17.36 33.07 25.60
C LYS A 31 17.71 32.36 26.90
N TRP A 32 18.91 32.61 27.42
CA TRP A 32 19.31 32.16 28.75
C TRP A 32 19.35 33.33 29.71
N SER A 33 18.70 33.21 30.86
CA SER A 33 18.73 34.29 31.86
C SER A 33 18.87 33.80 33.30
N ASN A 34 19.54 34.60 34.11
CA ASN A 34 19.52 34.52 35.57
C ASN A 34 19.44 35.95 36.17
N LYS A 35 19.62 36.10 37.48
CA LYS A 35 19.53 37.41 38.15
C LYS A 35 20.63 38.41 37.74
N LYS A 36 21.73 37.95 37.14
CA LYS A 36 22.92 38.75 36.84
C LYS A 36 23.11 38.99 35.35
N GLU A 37 22.69 38.06 34.50
CA GLU A 37 23.02 38.06 33.08
C GLU A 37 21.88 37.48 32.23
N THR A 38 21.77 37.98 31.00
CA THR A 38 20.93 37.41 29.94
C THR A 38 21.76 37.25 28.66
N ILE A 39 21.74 36.05 28.10
CA ILE A 39 22.35 35.71 26.82
C ILE A 39 21.23 35.47 25.83
N LEU A 40 21.22 36.23 24.74
CA LEU A 40 20.28 36.06 23.63
C LEU A 40 21.04 35.46 22.44
N ALA A 41 20.58 34.31 21.96
CA ALA A 41 21.20 33.62 20.83
C ALA A 41 21.15 34.44 19.54
N SER A 42 20.06 35.19 19.34
CA SER A 42 19.79 35.88 18.10
C SER A 42 18.88 37.07 18.31
N ASN A 43 19.15 38.17 17.61
CA ASN A 43 18.28 39.35 17.56
C ASN A 43 17.16 39.22 16.52
N ARG A 44 16.97 38.04 15.91
CA ARG A 44 15.90 37.78 14.95
C ARG A 44 14.53 38.05 15.58
N LYS A 45 13.74 38.86 14.89
CA LYS A 45 12.36 39.18 15.27
C LYS A 45 11.40 38.17 14.65
N ASN A 46 10.16 38.14 15.15
CA ASN A 46 9.07 37.32 14.60
C ASN A 46 9.32 35.81 14.63
N CYS A 47 10.17 35.32 15.53
CA CYS A 47 10.31 33.89 15.81
C CYS A 47 10.02 33.61 17.28
N SER A 48 9.67 32.38 17.61
CA SER A 48 9.47 31.97 19.00
C SER A 48 10.81 31.96 19.75
N VAL A 49 10.78 32.37 21.02
CA VAL A 49 11.96 32.41 21.90
C VAL A 49 11.83 31.28 22.92
N ILE A 50 12.79 30.37 22.92
CA ILE A 50 12.90 29.31 23.93
C ILE A 50 13.69 29.88 25.12
N GLU A 51 12.98 30.16 26.21
CA GLU A 51 13.59 30.67 27.44
C GLU A 51 14.12 29.55 28.33
N GLN A 52 15.36 29.71 28.81
CA GLN A 52 16.04 28.77 29.69
C GLN A 52 16.73 29.51 30.83
N LYS A 53 16.82 28.85 32.00
CA LYS A 53 17.58 29.39 33.12
C LYS A 53 19.09 29.27 32.86
N LEU A 54 19.84 30.36 33.01
CA LEU A 54 21.30 30.38 32.91
C LEU A 54 21.94 29.81 34.18
N ARG A 55 22.71 28.72 34.02
CA ARG A 55 23.45 27.99 35.07
C ARG A 55 24.91 27.86 34.66
N LYS A 56 25.80 27.54 35.62
CA LYS A 56 27.24 27.32 35.36
C LYS A 56 27.51 26.25 34.29
N ASN A 57 26.64 25.26 34.18
CA ASN A 57 26.70 24.16 33.21
C ASN A 57 25.64 24.26 32.10
N SER A 58 25.10 25.45 31.83
CA SER A 58 24.17 25.65 30.71
C SER A 58 24.84 25.26 29.38
N ARG A 59 24.11 24.50 28.55
CA ARG A 59 24.57 24.10 27.22
C ARG A 59 24.35 25.26 26.24
N LEU A 60 25.43 25.98 25.93
CA LEU A 60 25.42 27.11 25.00
C LEU A 60 25.95 26.78 23.60
N THR A 61 26.36 25.53 23.38
CA THR A 61 26.80 25.03 22.07
C THR A 61 26.06 23.74 21.72
N PHE A 62 25.32 23.74 20.62
CA PHE A 62 24.55 22.59 20.14
C PHE A 62 24.06 22.77 18.70
N PHE A 63 23.74 21.65 18.05
CA PHE A 63 23.02 21.64 16.78
C PHE A 63 21.52 21.70 17.04
N GLY A 64 20.84 22.60 16.31
CA GLY A 64 19.40 22.67 16.25
C GLY A 64 18.82 21.63 15.31
N LYS A 65 17.49 21.66 15.17
CA LYS A 65 16.76 20.81 14.23
C LYS A 65 17.01 21.28 12.79
N LEU A 66 17.24 20.34 11.87
CA LEU A 66 17.18 20.59 10.42
C LEU A 66 15.74 20.94 10.03
N ASN A 67 15.55 22.10 9.40
CA ASN A 67 14.26 22.50 8.85
C ASN A 67 14.34 22.52 7.32
N VAL A 68 13.29 22.04 6.66
CA VAL A 68 13.20 22.02 5.20
C VAL A 68 11.97 22.82 4.80
N PHE A 69 12.17 23.88 4.03
CA PHE A 69 11.11 24.76 3.57
C PHE A 69 11.00 24.72 2.06
N GLY A 70 9.77 24.64 1.56
CA GLY A 70 9.46 24.57 0.14
C GLY A 70 8.73 25.81 -0.34
N ILE A 71 8.90 26.14 -1.63
CA ILE A 71 8.05 27.12 -2.31
C ILE A 71 7.71 26.63 -3.71
N VAL A 72 6.45 26.86 -4.11
CA VAL A 72 6.00 26.68 -5.49
C VAL A 72 5.93 28.05 -6.17
N LEU A 73 6.59 28.19 -7.32
CA LEU A 73 6.64 29.42 -8.11
C LEU A 73 6.01 29.16 -9.47
N VAL A 74 5.11 30.05 -9.89
CA VAL A 74 4.27 29.81 -11.08
C VAL A 74 4.30 31.00 -12.02
N THR A 75 4.57 30.73 -13.29
CA THR A 75 4.47 31.67 -14.41
C THR A 75 3.58 31.09 -15.49
N SER A 76 3.36 31.84 -16.58
CA SER A 76 2.68 31.31 -17.76
C SER A 76 3.50 30.29 -18.55
N LYS A 77 4.82 30.25 -18.33
CA LYS A 77 5.75 29.41 -19.09
C LYS A 77 6.27 28.19 -18.31
N ARG A 78 6.17 28.21 -16.98
CA ARG A 78 6.68 27.15 -16.11
C ARG A 78 6.15 27.20 -14.69
N ILE A 79 6.18 26.04 -14.04
CA ILE A 79 6.01 25.86 -12.60
C ILE A 79 7.37 25.39 -12.05
N GLU A 80 7.78 25.90 -10.89
CA GLU A 80 8.97 25.45 -10.18
C GLU A 80 8.63 25.07 -8.74
N ILE A 81 9.24 24.00 -8.24
CA ILE A 81 9.24 23.63 -6.83
C ILE A 81 10.68 23.74 -6.33
N GLN A 82 10.90 24.52 -5.28
CA GLN A 82 12.23 24.73 -4.71
C GLN A 82 12.20 24.38 -3.23
N SER A 83 13.13 23.53 -2.80
CA SER A 83 13.26 23.09 -1.42
C SER A 83 14.60 23.56 -0.85
N TYR A 84 14.55 24.26 0.28
CA TYR A 84 15.70 24.81 0.97
C TYR A 84 15.88 24.13 2.33
N ALA A 85 17.10 23.68 2.61
CA ALA A 85 17.48 23.13 3.89
C ALA A 85 18.09 24.23 4.77
N PHE A 86 17.68 24.30 6.03
CA PHE A 86 18.16 25.25 7.03
C PHE A 86 18.81 24.51 8.19
N TRP A 87 20.11 24.68 8.34
CA TRP A 87 20.91 24.15 9.44
C TRP A 87 21.09 25.21 10.50
N ASN A 88 20.40 25.04 11.64
CA ASN A 88 20.57 25.88 12.81
C ASN A 88 21.60 25.25 13.76
N ARG A 89 22.55 26.04 14.25
CA ARG A 89 23.42 25.70 15.37
C ARG A 89 23.60 26.91 16.27
N VAL A 90 23.78 26.66 17.56
CA VAL A 90 24.22 27.68 18.52
C VAL A 90 25.66 27.37 18.89
N VAL A 91 26.53 28.37 18.84
CA VAL A 91 27.93 28.29 19.25
C VAL A 91 28.20 29.41 20.25
N GLU A 92 28.60 29.04 21.47
CA GLU A 92 28.90 29.99 22.55
C GLU A 92 27.76 30.98 22.81
N GLY A 93 26.52 30.49 22.75
CA GLY A 93 25.33 31.31 22.99
C GLY A 93 24.99 32.27 21.85
N LYS A 94 25.59 32.11 20.66
CA LYS A 94 25.23 32.84 19.43
C LYS A 94 24.68 31.89 18.37
N GLU A 95 23.56 32.26 17.76
CA GLU A 95 22.89 31.48 16.72
C GLU A 95 23.57 31.68 15.36
N ILE A 96 23.72 30.57 14.63
CA ILE A 96 24.18 30.52 13.25
C ILE A 96 23.16 29.69 12.47
N ILE A 97 22.57 30.28 11.43
CA ILE A 97 21.67 29.59 10.52
C ILE A 97 22.27 29.68 9.11
N GLU A 98 22.63 28.53 8.57
CA GLU A 98 23.05 28.36 7.19
C GLU A 98 21.91 27.71 6.41
N PHE A 99 21.74 28.08 5.13
CA PHE A 99 20.71 27.46 4.30
C PHE A 99 21.12 27.40 2.84
N ASP A 100 20.69 26.34 2.16
CA ASP A 100 20.96 26.11 0.75
C ASP A 100 19.74 25.52 0.03
N LEU A 101 19.65 25.78 -1.28
CA LEU A 101 18.75 25.05 -2.16
C LEU A 101 19.26 23.60 -2.28
N VAL A 102 18.42 22.62 -1.96
CA VAL A 102 18.79 21.19 -1.96
C VAL A 102 18.06 20.36 -3.01
N ASN A 103 16.84 20.76 -3.38
CA ASN A 103 16.07 20.15 -4.45
C ASN A 103 15.38 21.23 -5.27
N PHE A 104 15.41 21.06 -6.59
CA PHE A 104 14.79 21.93 -7.58
C PHE A 104 14.01 21.09 -8.59
N GLU A 105 12.80 21.52 -8.89
CA GLU A 105 11.98 20.96 -9.94
C GLU A 105 11.45 22.05 -10.86
N GLN A 106 11.40 21.75 -12.15
CA GLN A 106 10.81 22.62 -13.17
C GLN A 106 9.88 21.80 -14.07
N PHE A 107 8.67 22.31 -14.25
CA PHE A 107 7.68 21.83 -15.20
C PHE A 107 7.51 22.89 -16.28
N ALA A 108 8.03 22.62 -17.48
CA ALA A 108 8.03 23.56 -18.59
C ALA A 108 8.15 22.83 -19.92
N GLU A 109 7.48 23.32 -20.96
CA GLU A 109 7.65 22.83 -22.35
C GLU A 109 7.38 21.32 -22.49
N GLY A 110 6.54 20.77 -21.61
CA GLY A 110 6.22 19.35 -21.56
C GLY A 110 7.25 18.45 -20.88
N GLU A 111 8.31 19.03 -20.32
CA GLU A 111 9.34 18.31 -19.59
C GLU A 111 9.19 18.55 -18.07
N HIS A 112 9.62 17.56 -17.29
CA HIS A 112 9.82 17.67 -15.85
C HIS A 112 11.30 17.46 -15.54
N VAL A 113 11.97 18.54 -15.18
CA VAL A 113 13.39 18.53 -14.81
C VAL A 113 13.49 18.53 -13.29
N LYS A 114 14.34 17.65 -12.76
CA LYS A 114 14.65 17.50 -11.34
C LYS A 114 16.14 17.67 -11.16
N VAL A 115 16.57 18.52 -10.23
CA VAL A 115 17.97 18.76 -9.90
C VAL A 115 18.14 18.73 -8.40
N ALA A 116 19.07 17.91 -7.92
CA ALA A 116 19.54 17.90 -6.55
C ALA A 116 20.84 18.68 -6.43
N ILE A 117 21.05 19.31 -5.28
CA ILE A 117 22.25 20.08 -4.97
C ILE A 117 22.75 19.63 -3.59
N SER A 118 24.02 19.26 -3.51
CA SER A 118 24.70 18.94 -2.25
C SER A 118 26.18 19.23 -2.37
N ASP A 119 26.77 19.89 -1.37
CA ASP A 119 28.20 20.21 -1.30
C ASP A 119 28.74 20.87 -2.60
N GLY A 120 27.95 21.79 -3.17
CA GLY A 120 28.27 22.49 -4.42
C GLY A 120 28.20 21.63 -5.69
N LYS A 121 27.84 20.35 -5.58
CA LYS A 121 27.65 19.44 -6.72
C LYS A 121 26.18 19.35 -7.09
N MET A 122 25.91 19.18 -8.40
CA MET A 122 24.57 19.07 -8.95
C MET A 122 24.43 17.80 -9.77
N TRP A 123 23.26 17.17 -9.68
CA TRP A 123 22.91 16.04 -10.54
C TRP A 123 21.41 16.02 -10.83
N PHE A 124 21.05 15.37 -11.93
CA PHE A 124 19.64 15.16 -12.26
C PHE A 124 19.01 14.15 -11.29
N GLY A 125 17.83 14.50 -10.78
CA GLY A 125 17.12 13.74 -9.76
C GLY A 125 16.79 14.60 -8.53
N LEU A 126 16.24 13.97 -7.50
CA LEU A 126 15.98 14.59 -6.21
C LEU A 126 16.66 13.74 -5.13
N ILE A 127 17.06 14.38 -4.04
CA ILE A 127 17.63 13.70 -2.86
C ILE A 127 16.70 13.76 -1.66
N PRO A 128 16.72 12.74 -0.78
CA PRO A 128 16.14 12.88 0.54
C PRO A 128 16.94 13.89 1.36
N VAL A 129 16.26 14.92 1.87
CA VAL A 129 16.88 15.96 2.71
C VAL A 129 16.98 15.52 4.18
N TYR A 130 16.11 14.60 4.60
CA TYR A 130 16.09 14.04 5.96
C TYR A 130 15.77 12.54 5.92
N GLY A 131 16.35 11.76 6.84
CA GLY A 131 16.04 10.34 7.03
C GLY A 131 16.90 9.35 6.23
N GLY A 132 17.91 9.81 5.50
CA GLY A 132 18.81 8.93 4.73
C GLY A 132 18.04 8.06 3.73
N MET A 133 18.32 6.75 3.71
CA MET A 133 17.68 5.80 2.78
C MET A 133 16.17 5.59 3.01
N SER A 134 15.62 5.95 4.17
CA SER A 134 14.19 5.81 4.48
C SER A 134 13.39 7.11 4.30
N GLY A 135 14.06 8.22 3.97
CA GLY A 135 13.45 9.50 3.66
C GLY A 135 13.11 9.66 2.18
N GLY A 136 12.12 10.51 1.88
CA GLY A 136 11.81 10.96 0.52
C GLY A 136 12.22 12.42 0.30
N PRO A 137 12.24 12.90 -0.95
CA PRO A 137 12.63 14.28 -1.28
C PRO A 137 11.67 15.35 -0.71
N TYR A 138 10.45 14.94 -0.35
CA TYR A 138 9.43 15.79 0.27
C TYR A 138 9.22 15.49 1.76
N SER A 139 10.12 14.72 2.39
CA SER A 139 10.02 14.41 3.82
C SER A 139 10.21 15.69 4.65
N MET A 140 9.28 15.95 5.56
CA MET A 140 9.30 17.08 6.51
C MET A 140 9.29 18.48 5.88
N ILE A 141 9.04 18.59 4.57
CA ILE A 141 8.96 19.88 3.91
C ILE A 141 7.74 20.67 4.41
N GLN A 142 7.96 21.91 4.80
CA GLN A 142 6.92 22.89 5.09
C GLN A 142 6.80 23.84 3.90
N LEU A 143 5.64 23.87 3.26
CA LEU A 143 5.42 24.66 2.06
C LEU A 143 4.98 26.08 2.41
N PHE A 144 5.61 27.09 1.80
CA PHE A 144 5.19 28.48 1.92
C PHE A 144 3.92 28.73 1.11
N GLU A 145 2.90 29.25 1.77
CA GLU A 145 1.64 29.60 1.12
C GLU A 145 1.78 30.93 0.38
N ASN A 146 1.51 30.91 -0.93
CA ASN A 146 1.68 32.07 -1.81
C ASN A 146 0.70 32.01 -3.01
N ASP A 147 -0.50 31.47 -2.82
CA ASP A 147 -1.56 31.32 -3.83
C ASP A 147 -1.12 30.53 -5.07
N TRP A 148 -0.14 29.63 -4.90
CA TRP A 148 0.41 28.88 -6.03
C TRP A 148 -0.64 27.99 -6.69
N LYS A 149 -1.63 27.49 -5.95
CA LYS A 149 -2.72 26.65 -6.49
C LYS A 149 -3.58 27.43 -7.48
N GLU A 150 -3.99 28.64 -7.10
CA GLU A 150 -4.76 29.59 -7.89
C GLU A 150 -3.95 30.03 -9.11
N LYS A 151 -2.65 30.28 -8.94
CA LYS A 151 -1.75 30.62 -10.05
C LYS A 151 -1.59 29.46 -11.04
N ILE A 152 -1.54 28.21 -10.59
CA ILE A 152 -1.52 27.03 -11.47
C ILE A 152 -2.82 27.00 -12.30
N ARG A 153 -3.97 27.13 -11.64
CA ARG A 153 -5.29 27.07 -12.29
C ARG A 153 -5.57 28.24 -13.25
N SER A 154 -5.02 29.42 -12.99
CA SER A 154 -5.34 30.63 -13.77
C SER A 154 -4.38 30.92 -14.92
N LYS A 155 -3.06 30.68 -14.74
CA LYS A 155 -2.05 31.14 -15.71
C LYS A 155 -1.06 30.10 -16.21
N SER A 156 -0.86 28.99 -15.50
CA SER A 156 0.13 27.99 -15.90
C SER A 156 -0.30 27.19 -17.14
N GLU A 157 0.56 26.30 -17.64
CA GLU A 157 0.21 25.33 -18.68
C GLU A 157 -0.95 24.41 -18.29
N LEU A 158 -1.23 24.24 -17.00
CA LEU A 158 -2.30 23.39 -16.48
C LEU A 158 -3.65 24.10 -16.36
N LYS A 159 -3.75 25.39 -16.74
CA LYS A 159 -4.98 26.19 -16.59
C LYS A 159 -6.21 25.66 -17.35
N TYR A 160 -5.99 24.77 -18.32
CA TYR A 160 -7.06 24.15 -19.11
C TYR A 160 -7.64 22.90 -18.44
N LEU A 161 -7.05 22.46 -17.32
CA LEU A 161 -7.49 21.29 -16.59
C LEU A 161 -8.42 21.67 -15.44
N GLU A 162 -9.51 20.94 -15.29
CA GLU A 162 -10.30 20.97 -14.06
C GLU A 162 -9.58 20.14 -12.98
N ILE A 163 -8.98 20.80 -11.99
CA ILE A 163 -8.19 20.15 -10.93
C ILE A 163 -8.88 20.35 -9.56
N PRO A 164 -9.70 19.38 -9.11
CA PRO A 164 -10.50 19.52 -7.88
C PRO A 164 -9.66 19.66 -6.62
N HIS A 165 -8.60 18.85 -6.50
CA HIS A 165 -7.65 18.88 -5.41
C HIS A 165 -6.24 19.09 -5.97
N LEU A 166 -5.40 19.86 -5.29
CA LEU A 166 -4.04 20.08 -5.77
C LEU A 166 -3.09 20.12 -4.58
N ASP A 167 -2.38 19.01 -4.39
CA ASP A 167 -1.16 18.93 -3.59
C ASP A 167 0.07 19.10 -4.49
N PHE A 168 1.14 19.69 -3.97
CA PHE A 168 2.34 19.93 -4.76
C PHE A 168 3.00 18.62 -5.24
N LYS A 169 2.82 17.51 -4.50
CA LYS A 169 3.32 16.18 -4.87
C LYS A 169 2.59 15.58 -6.06
N GLU A 170 1.38 16.06 -6.35
CA GLU A 170 0.55 15.59 -7.46
C GLU A 170 0.86 16.31 -8.77
N ILE A 171 1.54 17.47 -8.71
CA ILE A 171 1.90 18.30 -9.88
C ILE A 171 2.63 17.47 -10.93
N GLU A 172 3.56 16.59 -10.53
CA GLU A 172 4.29 15.72 -11.48
C GLU A 172 3.35 14.85 -12.31
N THR A 173 2.42 14.15 -11.65
CA THR A 173 1.48 13.25 -12.33
C THR A 173 0.54 14.03 -13.24
N ILE A 174 -0.02 15.13 -12.73
CA ILE A 174 -0.94 15.97 -13.49
C ILE A 174 -0.23 16.59 -14.70
N TYR A 175 1.00 17.11 -14.53
CA TYR A 175 1.75 17.73 -15.61
C TYR A 175 2.18 16.72 -16.67
N LYS A 176 2.64 15.54 -16.24
CA LYS A 176 3.06 14.45 -17.14
C LYS A 176 1.92 13.99 -18.05
N TYR A 177 0.71 13.84 -17.50
CA TYR A 177 -0.46 13.32 -18.22
C TYR A 177 -1.48 14.40 -18.60
N ARG A 178 -1.07 15.67 -18.64
CA ARG A 178 -1.97 16.81 -18.86
C ARG A 178 -2.80 16.69 -20.13
N VAL A 179 -2.22 16.15 -21.20
CA VAL A 179 -2.90 15.97 -22.50
C VAL A 179 -3.98 14.89 -22.40
N GLU A 180 -3.66 13.76 -21.76
CA GLU A 180 -4.62 12.67 -21.50
C GLU A 180 -5.75 13.15 -20.60
N ILE A 181 -5.44 13.89 -19.53
CA ILE A 181 -6.41 14.44 -18.59
C ILE A 181 -7.36 15.41 -19.31
N GLU A 182 -6.82 16.35 -20.08
CA GLU A 182 -7.61 17.32 -20.85
C GLU A 182 -8.56 16.62 -21.83
N PHE A 183 -8.05 15.61 -22.54
CA PHE A 183 -8.87 14.81 -23.45
C PHE A 183 -10.03 14.12 -22.71
N LEU A 184 -9.74 13.48 -21.57
CA LEU A 184 -10.74 12.78 -20.76
C LEU A 184 -11.80 13.75 -20.23
N GLN A 185 -11.40 14.93 -19.78
CA GLN A 185 -12.31 15.99 -19.33
C GLN A 185 -13.21 16.50 -20.46
N LYS A 186 -12.64 16.75 -21.65
CA LYS A 186 -13.39 17.18 -22.84
C LYS A 186 -14.46 16.16 -23.27
N ILE A 187 -14.22 14.87 -23.07
CA ILE A 187 -15.21 13.82 -23.36
C ILE A 187 -16.11 13.49 -22.15
N LYS A 188 -15.99 14.22 -21.04
CA LYS A 188 -16.72 13.99 -19.79
C LYS A 188 -16.53 12.56 -19.23
N ALA A 189 -15.32 12.02 -19.32
CA ALA A 189 -14.90 10.76 -18.72
C ALA A 189 -14.36 10.98 -17.30
N ARG A 190 -15.25 11.33 -16.36
CA ARG A 190 -14.86 11.98 -15.09
C ARG A 190 -14.04 11.06 -14.19
N GLN A 191 -14.50 9.82 -14.03
CA GLN A 191 -13.83 8.84 -13.17
C GLN A 191 -12.44 8.50 -13.70
N LEU A 192 -12.30 8.23 -15.00
CA LEU A 192 -10.99 7.95 -15.58
C LEU A 192 -10.05 9.16 -15.51
N ALA A 193 -10.54 10.38 -15.74
CA ALA A 193 -9.74 11.60 -15.55
C ALA A 193 -9.20 11.71 -14.12
N LYS A 194 -10.06 11.42 -13.12
CA LYS A 194 -9.68 11.39 -11.70
C LYS A 194 -8.65 10.31 -11.41
N GLU A 195 -8.82 9.10 -11.94
CA GLU A 195 -7.88 7.99 -11.74
C GLU A 195 -6.50 8.29 -12.35
N VAL A 196 -6.45 8.98 -13.50
CA VAL A 196 -5.19 9.42 -14.13
C VAL A 196 -4.50 10.51 -13.31
N MET A 197 -5.25 11.49 -12.77
CA MET A 197 -4.71 12.54 -11.91
C MET A 197 -4.21 12.01 -10.56
N TYR A 198 -4.99 11.11 -9.93
CA TYR A 198 -4.77 10.62 -8.57
C TYR A 198 -4.76 9.08 -8.56
N PRO A 199 -3.71 8.44 -9.11
CA PRO A 199 -3.61 7.00 -9.11
C PRO A 199 -3.43 6.49 -7.69
N VAL A 200 -4.41 5.75 -7.17
CA VAL A 200 -4.36 5.16 -5.82
C VAL A 200 -4.14 3.67 -5.89
N THR A 201 -3.37 3.14 -4.94
CA THR A 201 -3.18 1.70 -4.80
C THR A 201 -4.24 1.13 -3.87
N GLN A 202 -5.08 0.24 -4.37
CA GLN A 202 -6.14 -0.43 -3.63
C GLN A 202 -5.80 -1.90 -3.43
N TYR A 203 -6.17 -2.46 -2.27
CA TYR A 203 -6.11 -3.90 -2.04
C TYR A 203 -7.44 -4.53 -2.46
N THR A 204 -7.40 -5.40 -3.47
CA THR A 204 -8.58 -6.09 -3.97
C THR A 204 -8.21 -7.55 -4.29
N ASN A 205 -9.01 -8.48 -3.77
CA ASN A 205 -8.88 -9.93 -4.00
C ASN A 205 -7.43 -10.44 -3.80
N GLY A 206 -6.83 -10.14 -2.65
CA GLY A 206 -5.49 -10.65 -2.30
C GLY A 206 -4.32 -9.89 -2.93
N SER A 207 -4.54 -8.72 -3.55
CA SER A 207 -3.48 -8.01 -4.27
C SER A 207 -3.61 -6.49 -4.24
N PHE A 208 -2.50 -5.80 -4.03
CA PHE A 208 -2.40 -4.34 -4.19
C PHE A 208 -2.30 -3.95 -5.66
N ARG A 209 -3.10 -2.97 -6.11
CA ARG A 209 -3.09 -2.49 -7.50
C ARG A 209 -3.43 -1.02 -7.60
N LYS A 210 -2.80 -0.34 -8.56
CA LYS A 210 -3.21 1.00 -8.95
C LYS A 210 -4.59 0.96 -9.61
N THR A 211 -5.39 1.98 -9.36
CA THR A 211 -6.69 2.19 -10.02
C THR A 211 -6.57 2.34 -11.53
N VAL A 212 -5.40 2.77 -12.02
CA VAL A 212 -5.10 2.94 -13.43
C VAL A 212 -3.70 2.46 -13.79
N ASP A 213 -3.55 1.89 -15.00
CA ASP A 213 -2.25 1.53 -15.57
C ASP A 213 -1.85 2.50 -16.70
N MET A 214 -1.04 3.49 -16.34
CA MET A 214 -0.56 4.51 -17.28
C MET A 214 0.38 3.98 -18.37
N ARG A 215 0.79 2.71 -18.34
CA ARG A 215 1.48 2.08 -19.49
C ARG A 215 0.53 1.81 -20.65
N THR A 216 -0.77 1.78 -20.38
CA THR A 216 -1.82 1.49 -21.37
C THR A 216 -2.42 2.78 -21.94
N ILE A 217 -2.58 3.80 -21.10
CA ILE A 217 -3.28 5.04 -21.46
C ILE A 217 -2.33 5.99 -22.21
N ASN A 218 -2.45 5.97 -23.53
CA ASN A 218 -1.83 6.96 -24.43
C ASN A 218 -2.90 7.54 -25.36
N SER A 219 -2.54 8.56 -26.14
CA SER A 219 -3.50 9.26 -27.01
C SER A 219 -4.18 8.35 -28.04
N LYS A 220 -3.50 7.32 -28.55
CA LYS A 220 -4.08 6.34 -29.49
C LYS A 220 -5.15 5.51 -28.77
N TRP A 221 -4.81 4.94 -27.63
CA TRP A 221 -5.72 4.14 -26.82
C TRP A 221 -6.96 4.94 -26.39
N LEU A 222 -6.79 6.20 -26.00
CA LEU A 222 -7.89 7.09 -25.61
C LEU A 222 -8.85 7.36 -26.77
N LYS A 223 -8.34 7.54 -27.99
CA LYS A 223 -9.16 7.74 -29.19
C LYS A 223 -9.96 6.49 -29.53
N GLU A 224 -9.32 5.32 -29.52
CA GLU A 224 -9.96 4.03 -29.80
C GLU A 224 -11.07 3.70 -28.79
N ASN A 225 -10.86 4.02 -27.51
CA ASN A 225 -11.79 3.68 -26.43
C ASN A 225 -12.72 4.83 -26.03
N LYS A 226 -12.70 5.96 -26.75
CA LYS A 226 -13.57 7.12 -26.50
C LYS A 226 -15.05 6.74 -26.39
N PRO A 227 -15.64 5.87 -27.24
CA PRO A 227 -17.05 5.49 -27.11
C PRO A 227 -17.39 4.83 -25.77
N PHE A 228 -16.44 4.15 -25.13
CA PHE A 228 -16.65 3.50 -23.85
C PHE A 228 -16.73 4.50 -22.69
N PHE A 229 -15.92 5.56 -22.74
CA PHE A 229 -15.74 6.50 -21.62
C PHE A 229 -16.55 7.80 -21.77
N LYS A 230 -16.90 8.20 -22.99
CA LYS A 230 -17.56 9.49 -23.26
C LYS A 230 -18.86 9.63 -22.45
N ASN A 231 -19.01 10.76 -21.76
CA ASN A 231 -20.17 11.10 -20.94
C ASN A 231 -20.49 10.05 -19.87
N SER A 232 -19.46 9.49 -19.23
CA SER A 232 -19.64 8.43 -18.23
C SER A 232 -18.69 8.59 -17.06
N ASP A 233 -19.03 7.93 -15.95
CA ASP A 233 -18.19 7.81 -14.77
C ASP A 233 -17.54 6.41 -14.69
N ARG A 234 -17.32 5.76 -15.84
CA ARG A 234 -16.63 4.48 -15.93
C ARG A 234 -15.13 4.64 -15.74
N GLY A 235 -14.53 3.72 -14.99
CA GLY A 235 -13.09 3.70 -14.68
C GLY A 235 -12.29 2.70 -15.51
N PHE A 236 -10.97 2.68 -15.31
CA PHE A 236 -10.05 1.78 -16.01
C PHE A 236 -10.33 0.30 -15.71
N MET A 237 -10.66 -0.04 -14.47
CA MET A 237 -10.94 -1.40 -14.04
C MET A 237 -12.18 -2.00 -14.74
N GLU A 238 -13.25 -1.22 -14.86
CA GLU A 238 -14.47 -1.61 -15.56
C GLU A 238 -14.22 -1.84 -17.05
N PHE A 239 -13.44 -0.96 -17.68
CA PHE A 239 -13.00 -1.13 -19.06
C PHE A 239 -12.23 -2.44 -19.26
N GLU A 240 -11.22 -2.69 -18.43
CA GLU A 240 -10.37 -3.87 -18.55
C GLU A 240 -11.15 -5.17 -18.33
N LEU A 241 -12.17 -5.14 -17.46
CA LEU A 241 -13.09 -6.24 -17.21
C LEU A 241 -13.98 -6.49 -18.44
N ALA A 242 -14.65 -5.45 -18.94
CA ALA A 242 -15.50 -5.52 -20.13
C ALA A 242 -14.73 -6.02 -21.35
N ARG A 243 -13.53 -5.48 -21.59
CA ARG A 243 -12.65 -5.87 -22.70
C ARG A 243 -12.30 -7.36 -22.67
N ARG A 244 -12.00 -7.93 -21.50
CA ARG A 244 -11.65 -9.36 -21.38
C ARG A 244 -12.87 -10.27 -21.51
N ILE A 245 -14.00 -9.86 -20.97
CA ILE A 245 -15.26 -10.59 -21.16
C ILE A 245 -15.65 -10.60 -22.65
N GLN A 246 -15.48 -9.49 -23.35
CA GLN A 246 -15.73 -9.39 -24.79
C GLN A 246 -14.77 -10.29 -25.60
N LYS A 247 -13.49 -10.38 -25.22
CA LYS A 247 -12.55 -11.34 -25.82
C LYS A 247 -13.00 -12.80 -25.68
N ARG A 248 -13.72 -13.12 -24.60
CA ARG A 248 -14.38 -14.42 -24.40
C ARG A 248 -15.78 -14.50 -25.04
N ARG A 249 -16.07 -13.64 -26.01
CA ARG A 249 -17.34 -13.56 -26.77
C ARG A 249 -18.57 -13.39 -25.87
N GLY A 250 -18.42 -12.73 -24.73
CA GLY A 250 -19.51 -12.48 -23.77
C GLY A 250 -19.84 -11.01 -23.57
N LYS A 251 -20.85 -10.78 -22.75
CA LYS A 251 -21.25 -9.46 -22.25
C LYS A 251 -21.09 -9.40 -20.73
N VAL A 252 -20.84 -8.20 -20.20
CA VAL A 252 -20.75 -7.96 -18.76
C VAL A 252 -22.13 -8.17 -18.15
N VAL A 253 -22.22 -8.97 -17.09
CA VAL A 253 -23.43 -9.13 -16.28
C VAL A 253 -23.37 -8.11 -15.14
N SER A 254 -24.45 -7.36 -14.93
CA SER A 254 -24.53 -6.35 -13.88
C SER A 254 -24.25 -6.94 -12.49
N GLY A 255 -23.40 -6.29 -11.69
CA GLY A 255 -23.02 -6.74 -10.35
C GLY A 255 -21.78 -7.64 -10.31
N ILE A 256 -21.23 -8.04 -11.45
CA ILE A 256 -20.08 -8.94 -11.52
C ILE A 256 -18.81 -8.33 -10.90
N GLU A 257 -18.67 -7.00 -10.95
CA GLU A 257 -17.54 -6.24 -10.41
C GLU A 257 -17.35 -6.42 -8.90
N LYS A 258 -18.39 -6.88 -8.18
CA LYS A 258 -18.32 -7.24 -6.76
C LYS A 258 -17.65 -8.60 -6.51
N TYR A 259 -17.57 -9.45 -7.52
CA TYR A 259 -17.08 -10.82 -7.42
C TYR A 259 -15.78 -11.04 -8.20
N LEU A 260 -15.63 -10.37 -9.36
CA LEU A 260 -14.51 -10.58 -10.27
C LEU A 260 -13.85 -9.26 -10.65
N ASP A 261 -12.52 -9.27 -10.66
CA ASP A 261 -11.72 -8.28 -11.37
C ASP A 261 -11.29 -8.82 -12.75
N TYR A 262 -10.78 -7.94 -13.61
CA TYR A 262 -10.42 -8.30 -14.97
C TYR A 262 -9.40 -9.46 -15.08
N ARG A 263 -8.50 -9.66 -14.10
CA ARG A 263 -7.49 -10.75 -14.13
C ARG A 263 -8.13 -12.09 -13.81
N ALA A 264 -9.21 -12.09 -13.06
CA ALA A 264 -9.98 -13.29 -12.76
C ALA A 264 -10.49 -13.95 -14.06
N ILE A 265 -10.83 -13.14 -15.06
CA ILE A 265 -11.34 -13.63 -16.36
C ILE A 265 -10.39 -14.61 -17.03
N ASN A 266 -9.08 -14.39 -16.93
CA ASN A 266 -8.07 -15.27 -17.52
C ASN A 266 -7.89 -16.59 -16.75
N LYS A 267 -8.40 -16.68 -15.53
CA LYS A 267 -8.32 -17.90 -14.70
C LYS A 267 -9.57 -18.77 -14.81
N ILE A 268 -10.62 -18.28 -15.47
CA ILE A 268 -11.87 -19.03 -15.67
C ILE A 268 -11.64 -20.02 -16.83
N PRO A 269 -11.89 -21.32 -16.63
CA PRO A 269 -11.76 -22.33 -17.68
C PRO A 269 -12.56 -21.99 -18.96
N GLU A 270 -12.06 -22.47 -20.10
CA GLU A 270 -12.68 -22.17 -21.40
C GLU A 270 -13.93 -23.01 -21.70
N GLY A 271 -14.10 -24.16 -21.04
CA GLY A 271 -15.23 -25.09 -21.22
C GLY A 271 -16.60 -24.55 -20.83
N VAL A 272 -16.71 -23.30 -20.36
CA VAL A 272 -17.98 -22.63 -20.06
C VAL A 272 -18.04 -21.25 -20.70
N GLY A 273 -19.25 -20.88 -21.14
CA GLY A 273 -19.53 -19.53 -21.64
C GLY A 273 -19.40 -18.50 -20.52
N ILE A 274 -18.64 -17.43 -20.77
CA ILE A 274 -18.31 -16.43 -19.74
C ILE A 274 -19.55 -15.73 -19.15
N VAL A 275 -20.62 -15.56 -19.91
CA VAL A 275 -21.89 -14.98 -19.41
C VAL A 275 -22.55 -15.91 -18.40
N ARG A 276 -22.55 -17.22 -18.68
CA ARG A 276 -23.13 -18.23 -17.77
C ARG A 276 -22.32 -18.33 -16.48
N PHE A 277 -21.00 -18.27 -16.57
CA PHE A 277 -20.12 -18.21 -15.41
C PHE A 277 -20.39 -17.00 -14.53
N GLN A 278 -20.53 -15.81 -15.12
CA GLN A 278 -20.89 -14.59 -14.38
C GLN A 278 -22.23 -14.75 -13.64
N ASN A 279 -23.27 -15.29 -14.31
CA ASN A 279 -24.55 -15.54 -13.66
C ASN A 279 -24.43 -16.54 -12.50
N TRP A 280 -23.63 -17.60 -12.68
CA TRP A 280 -23.40 -18.60 -11.63
C TRP A 280 -22.68 -18.01 -10.41
N ILE A 281 -21.63 -17.21 -10.62
CA ILE A 281 -20.85 -16.65 -9.50
C ILE A 281 -21.69 -15.65 -8.69
N ILE A 282 -22.48 -14.81 -9.38
CA ILE A 282 -23.38 -13.84 -8.75
C ILE A 282 -24.49 -14.56 -7.99
N LYS A 283 -25.16 -15.52 -8.64
CA LYS A 283 -26.28 -16.27 -8.03
C LYS A 283 -25.86 -17.00 -6.76
N ASN A 284 -24.68 -17.63 -6.77
CA ASN A 284 -24.18 -18.42 -5.65
C ASN A 284 -23.31 -17.62 -4.68
N LYS A 285 -23.12 -16.31 -4.92
CA LYS A 285 -22.25 -15.42 -4.14
C LYS A 285 -20.86 -16.02 -3.88
N VAL A 286 -20.28 -16.64 -4.91
CA VAL A 286 -19.04 -17.39 -4.79
C VAL A 286 -17.85 -16.45 -4.58
N ASP A 287 -17.06 -16.73 -3.54
CA ASP A 287 -15.75 -16.13 -3.38
C ASP A 287 -14.79 -16.70 -4.43
N PHE A 288 -14.17 -15.82 -5.22
CA PHE A 288 -13.34 -16.28 -6.33
C PHE A 288 -12.03 -16.94 -5.85
N SER A 289 -11.52 -16.59 -4.67
CA SER A 289 -10.33 -17.25 -4.11
C SER A 289 -10.66 -18.69 -3.71
N TYR A 290 -11.82 -18.93 -3.11
CA TYR A 290 -12.35 -20.27 -2.81
C TYR A 290 -12.56 -21.10 -4.09
N TYR A 291 -13.06 -20.48 -5.15
CA TYR A 291 -13.19 -21.13 -6.46
C TYR A 291 -11.83 -21.53 -7.06
N LEU A 292 -10.81 -20.67 -6.97
CA LEU A 292 -9.46 -21.01 -7.45
C LEU A 292 -8.82 -22.16 -6.66
N ASP A 293 -9.07 -22.24 -5.36
CA ASP A 293 -8.63 -23.35 -4.52
C ASP A 293 -9.25 -24.67 -5.00
N TYR A 294 -10.57 -24.68 -5.25
CA TYR A 294 -11.25 -25.82 -5.86
C TYR A 294 -10.65 -26.24 -7.21
N LEU A 295 -10.35 -25.29 -8.10
CA LEU A 295 -9.70 -25.63 -9.38
C LEU A 295 -8.29 -26.21 -9.21
N ASN A 296 -7.55 -25.78 -8.19
CA ASN A 296 -6.24 -26.37 -7.89
C ASN A 296 -6.38 -27.80 -7.37
N LEU A 297 -7.40 -28.09 -6.54
CA LEU A 297 -7.69 -29.46 -6.09
C LEU A 297 -8.00 -30.38 -7.27
N MET A 298 -8.78 -29.93 -8.25
CA MET A 298 -9.05 -30.72 -9.45
C MET A 298 -7.75 -31.06 -10.20
N ARG A 299 -6.81 -30.11 -10.30
CA ARG A 299 -5.49 -30.35 -10.92
C ARG A 299 -4.65 -31.33 -10.10
N ASP A 300 -4.62 -31.18 -8.78
CA ASP A 300 -3.87 -32.07 -7.88
C ASP A 300 -4.39 -33.52 -7.93
N LEU A 301 -5.70 -33.68 -8.17
CA LEU A 301 -6.38 -34.96 -8.39
C LEU A 301 -6.23 -35.51 -9.82
N ASN A 302 -5.59 -34.77 -10.72
CA ASN A 302 -5.52 -35.08 -12.15
C ASN A 302 -6.91 -35.24 -12.80
N ILE A 303 -7.92 -34.50 -12.31
CA ILE A 303 -9.27 -34.44 -12.88
C ILE A 303 -9.30 -33.33 -13.94
N ALA A 304 -9.73 -33.68 -15.15
CA ALA A 304 -9.90 -32.73 -16.24
C ALA A 304 -10.95 -31.66 -15.91
N ILE A 305 -10.65 -30.39 -16.18
CA ILE A 305 -11.53 -29.24 -15.96
C ILE A 305 -12.15 -28.83 -17.31
N ASP A 306 -12.88 -29.74 -17.92
CA ASP A 306 -13.45 -29.61 -19.26
C ASP A 306 -14.99 -29.68 -19.27
N ASN A 307 -15.59 -30.22 -18.21
CA ASN A 307 -17.04 -30.33 -18.04
C ASN A 307 -17.62 -29.15 -17.24
N GLU A 308 -18.76 -28.64 -17.69
CA GLU A 308 -19.54 -27.62 -17.01
C GLU A 308 -19.86 -27.94 -15.54
N ASN A 309 -20.20 -29.19 -15.19
CA ASN A 309 -20.51 -29.56 -13.80
C ASN A 309 -19.28 -29.50 -12.88
N ILE A 310 -18.08 -29.64 -13.44
CA ILE A 310 -16.81 -29.47 -12.74
C ILE A 310 -16.49 -27.98 -12.66
N ILE A 311 -16.65 -27.24 -13.76
CA ILE A 311 -16.29 -25.81 -13.80
C ILE A 311 -17.24 -24.95 -12.96
N MET A 312 -18.53 -25.27 -12.93
CA MET A 312 -19.61 -24.54 -12.24
C MET A 312 -20.47 -25.50 -11.41
N PRO A 313 -19.93 -26.09 -10.33
CA PRO A 313 -20.68 -27.04 -9.51
C PRO A 313 -21.94 -26.40 -8.93
N LYS A 314 -23.02 -27.19 -8.80
CA LYS A 314 -24.28 -26.74 -8.18
C LYS A 314 -24.07 -26.24 -6.74
N ASN A 315 -23.20 -26.92 -6.00
CA ASN A 315 -22.75 -26.51 -4.68
C ASN A 315 -21.23 -26.58 -4.63
N LEU A 316 -20.58 -25.42 -4.72
CA LEU A 316 -19.12 -25.32 -4.73
C LEU A 316 -18.49 -25.84 -3.43
N VAL A 317 -19.14 -25.63 -2.28
CA VAL A 317 -18.65 -26.12 -0.99
C VAL A 317 -18.62 -27.64 -0.97
N THR A 318 -19.71 -28.29 -1.37
CA THR A 318 -19.76 -29.75 -1.45
C THR A 318 -18.76 -30.32 -2.45
N ALA A 319 -18.61 -29.69 -3.62
CA ALA A 319 -17.64 -30.12 -4.64
C ALA A 319 -16.20 -29.98 -4.13
N HIS A 320 -15.89 -28.89 -3.42
CA HIS A 320 -14.62 -28.66 -2.77
C HIS A 320 -14.35 -29.69 -1.67
N ASP A 321 -15.27 -29.88 -0.72
CA ASP A 321 -15.14 -30.84 0.37
C ASP A 321 -14.90 -32.28 -0.15
N ASN A 322 -15.62 -32.67 -1.21
CA ASN A 322 -15.44 -33.98 -1.85
C ASN A 322 -14.06 -34.11 -2.51
N ALA A 323 -13.58 -33.07 -3.18
CA ALA A 323 -12.26 -33.04 -3.80
C ALA A 323 -11.15 -33.13 -2.75
N VAL A 324 -11.27 -32.34 -1.69
CA VAL A 324 -10.40 -32.36 -0.53
C VAL A 324 -10.34 -33.78 0.06
N LYS A 325 -11.49 -34.41 0.30
CA LYS A 325 -11.57 -35.77 0.82
C LYS A 325 -10.90 -36.79 -0.09
N LEU A 326 -11.15 -36.72 -1.40
CA LEU A 326 -10.57 -37.66 -2.37
C LEU A 326 -9.04 -37.50 -2.43
N LEU A 327 -8.55 -36.26 -2.46
CA LEU A 327 -7.12 -36.00 -2.56
C LEU A 327 -6.40 -36.49 -1.30
N TYR A 328 -7.01 -36.25 -0.15
CA TYR A 328 -6.53 -36.79 1.10
C TYR A 328 -6.50 -38.32 1.06
N GLN A 329 -7.56 -39.01 0.63
CA GLN A 329 -7.55 -40.47 0.51
C GLN A 329 -6.40 -40.99 -0.38
N MET A 330 -6.00 -40.26 -1.41
CA MET A 330 -4.87 -40.63 -2.27
C MET A 330 -3.49 -40.39 -1.62
N LYS A 331 -3.37 -39.37 -0.76
CA LYS A 331 -2.08 -38.94 -0.18
C LYS A 331 -1.94 -39.26 1.32
N HIS A 332 -2.99 -39.80 1.92
CA HIS A 332 -3.18 -39.98 3.36
C HIS A 332 -1.96 -40.59 4.03
N GLU A 333 -1.47 -41.71 3.50
CA GLU A 333 -0.39 -42.45 4.15
C GLU A 333 0.92 -41.67 4.16
N VAL A 334 1.27 -41.04 3.04
CA VAL A 334 2.51 -40.27 2.92
C VAL A 334 2.44 -38.98 3.74
N GLU A 335 1.32 -38.25 3.65
CA GLU A 335 1.12 -36.99 4.34
C GLU A 335 1.05 -37.18 5.86
N GLU A 336 0.37 -38.21 6.36
CA GLU A 336 0.33 -38.50 7.80
C GLU A 336 1.69 -38.89 8.36
N GLN A 337 2.49 -39.69 7.63
CA GLN A 337 3.83 -40.05 8.10
C GLN A 337 4.76 -38.84 8.16
N GLN A 338 4.72 -37.97 7.15
CA GLN A 338 5.47 -36.71 7.15
C GLN A 338 4.97 -35.79 8.28
N TYR A 339 3.66 -35.74 8.50
CA TYR A 339 3.08 -34.89 9.51
C TYR A 339 3.43 -35.32 10.93
N LYS A 340 3.50 -36.62 11.24
CA LYS A 340 3.96 -37.11 12.55
C LYS A 340 5.33 -36.52 12.93
N VAL A 341 6.27 -36.50 11.99
CA VAL A 341 7.59 -35.90 12.20
C VAL A 341 7.49 -34.39 12.42
N ARG A 342 6.59 -33.71 11.71
CA ARG A 342 6.35 -32.28 11.87
C ARG A 342 5.70 -31.96 13.21
N PHE A 343 4.68 -32.72 13.62
CA PHE A 343 3.91 -32.56 14.85
C PHE A 343 4.82 -32.53 16.07
N GLU A 344 5.78 -33.47 16.18
CA GLU A 344 6.75 -33.50 17.27
C GLU A 344 7.57 -32.21 17.40
N LYS A 345 7.79 -31.49 16.29
CA LYS A 345 8.51 -30.21 16.28
C LYS A 345 7.65 -29.01 16.65
N ILE A 346 6.32 -29.13 16.58
CA ILE A 346 5.38 -28.01 16.77
C ILE A 346 4.39 -28.21 17.92
N LYS A 347 4.34 -29.38 18.56
CA LYS A 347 3.44 -29.65 19.70
C LYS A 347 3.60 -28.67 20.87
N ASP A 348 4.81 -28.13 21.07
CA ASP A 348 5.09 -27.14 22.13
C ASP A 348 4.44 -25.76 21.87
N LEU A 349 3.79 -25.59 20.72
CA LEU A 349 2.97 -24.42 20.42
C LEU A 349 1.61 -24.45 21.14
N GLU A 350 1.20 -25.62 21.65
CA GLU A 350 -0.06 -25.76 22.38
C GLU A 350 -0.04 -24.96 23.68
N LYS A 351 -1.09 -24.17 23.92
CA LYS A 351 -1.18 -23.34 25.12
C LYS A 351 -2.60 -22.91 25.40
N THR A 352 -2.95 -22.84 26.67
CA THR A 352 -4.19 -22.20 27.11
C THR A 352 -3.89 -20.78 27.59
N ILE A 353 -4.59 -19.80 27.04
CA ILE A 353 -4.49 -18.40 27.44
C ILE A 353 -5.89 -17.85 27.64
N ASP A 354 -6.14 -17.28 28.81
CA ASP A 354 -7.42 -16.73 29.22
C ASP A 354 -8.57 -17.78 29.12
N ASN A 355 -9.50 -17.59 28.18
CA ASN A 355 -10.63 -18.49 27.93
C ASN A 355 -10.44 -19.35 26.68
N TYR A 356 -9.28 -19.30 26.04
CA TYR A 356 -9.04 -20.00 24.77
C TYR A 356 -7.89 -20.99 24.87
N ALA A 357 -8.07 -22.16 24.26
CA ALA A 357 -7.03 -23.16 24.06
C ALA A 357 -6.52 -23.10 22.61
N PHE A 358 -5.20 -23.03 22.44
CA PHE A 358 -4.51 -23.09 21.16
C PHE A 358 -3.97 -24.50 21.02
N ILE A 359 -4.50 -25.25 20.05
CA ILE A 359 -4.28 -26.68 19.88
C ILE A 359 -3.61 -26.91 18.52
N VAL A 360 -2.61 -27.78 18.49
CA VAL A 360 -1.95 -28.18 17.25
C VAL A 360 -2.73 -29.37 16.69
N PRO A 361 -3.04 -29.42 15.38
CA PRO A 361 -3.68 -30.58 14.78
C PRO A 361 -2.84 -31.83 15.06
N LYS A 362 -3.40 -32.92 15.57
CA LYS A 362 -2.63 -34.13 15.92
C LYS A 362 -2.30 -34.97 14.70
N GLN A 363 -3.18 -34.91 13.70
CA GLN A 363 -3.07 -35.58 12.42
C GLN A 363 -3.27 -34.57 11.29
N ALA A 364 -2.76 -34.89 10.09
CA ALA A 364 -3.04 -34.08 8.91
C ALA A 364 -4.54 -34.12 8.56
N SER A 365 -5.23 -35.24 8.83
CA SER A 365 -6.69 -35.36 8.70
C SER A 365 -7.47 -34.33 9.50
N ASP A 366 -6.93 -33.87 10.63
CA ASP A 366 -7.65 -32.96 11.52
C ASP A 366 -7.89 -31.61 10.84
N LEU A 367 -6.98 -31.19 9.94
CA LEU A 367 -7.14 -29.98 9.12
C LEU A 367 -8.35 -30.06 8.18
N LEU A 368 -8.64 -31.25 7.65
CA LEU A 368 -9.80 -31.50 6.78
C LEU A 368 -11.09 -31.38 7.58
N THR A 369 -11.13 -32.07 8.72
CA THR A 369 -12.28 -32.07 9.63
C THR A 369 -12.58 -30.65 10.10
N GLU A 370 -11.54 -29.91 10.46
CA GLU A 370 -11.65 -28.50 10.88
C GLU A 370 -12.13 -27.60 9.74
N GLY A 371 -11.49 -27.69 8.57
CA GLY A 371 -11.85 -26.90 7.40
C GLY A 371 -13.31 -27.13 6.98
N LYS A 372 -13.78 -28.38 7.06
CA LYS A 372 -15.18 -28.74 6.81
C LYS A 372 -16.11 -28.17 7.87
N ALA A 373 -15.80 -28.36 9.16
CA ALA A 373 -16.63 -27.89 10.28
C ALA A 373 -16.82 -26.36 10.24
N LEU A 374 -15.77 -25.63 9.89
CA LEU A 374 -15.80 -24.17 9.77
C LEU A 374 -16.10 -23.68 8.34
N SER A 375 -16.26 -24.58 7.36
CA SER A 375 -16.55 -24.24 5.96
C SER A 375 -15.59 -23.18 5.38
N HIS A 376 -14.28 -23.39 5.56
CA HIS A 376 -13.22 -22.54 4.98
C HIS A 376 -11.97 -23.34 4.59
N CYS A 377 -11.04 -22.72 3.84
CA CYS A 377 -9.99 -23.39 3.08
C CYS A 377 -8.86 -24.07 3.88
N VAL A 378 -8.92 -24.17 5.21
CA VAL A 378 -7.80 -24.73 5.99
C VAL A 378 -7.60 -26.21 5.72
N GLY A 379 -8.67 -26.91 5.29
CA GLY A 379 -8.59 -28.29 4.79
C GLY A 379 -8.15 -28.42 3.32
N GLY A 380 -7.81 -27.33 2.63
CA GLY A 380 -7.34 -27.38 1.24
C GLY A 380 -5.95 -28.02 1.13
N SER A 381 -5.68 -28.70 0.01
CA SER A 381 -4.43 -29.44 -0.25
C SER A 381 -3.18 -28.58 -0.06
N ASN A 382 -3.25 -27.33 -0.50
CA ASN A 382 -2.15 -26.39 -0.43
C ASN A 382 -1.86 -25.96 1.02
N TYR A 383 -2.88 -25.82 1.87
CA TYR A 383 -2.70 -25.52 3.30
C TYR A 383 -2.10 -26.72 4.04
N ILE A 384 -2.64 -27.92 3.79
CA ILE A 384 -2.13 -29.16 4.39
C ILE A 384 -0.66 -29.35 4.02
N LYS A 385 -0.32 -29.27 2.73
CA LYS A 385 1.06 -29.37 2.25
C LYS A 385 1.97 -28.32 2.88
N GLN A 386 1.58 -27.04 2.88
CA GLN A 386 2.39 -25.98 3.49
C GLN A 386 2.56 -26.14 5.00
N HIS A 387 1.56 -26.67 5.70
CA HIS A 387 1.61 -26.98 7.13
C HIS A 387 2.57 -28.12 7.43
N ILE A 388 2.47 -29.22 6.67
CA ILE A 388 3.38 -30.37 6.77
C ILE A 388 4.83 -29.95 6.47
N GLU A 389 5.05 -29.19 5.39
CA GLU A 389 6.38 -28.66 5.00
C GLU A 389 6.90 -27.57 5.96
N GLY A 390 6.07 -27.05 6.86
CA GLY A 390 6.43 -25.99 7.81
C GLY A 390 6.58 -24.60 7.19
N LYS A 391 6.09 -24.40 5.96
CA LYS A 391 6.00 -23.07 5.31
C LYS A 391 4.94 -22.18 5.96
N THR A 392 3.96 -22.79 6.59
CA THR A 392 2.97 -22.15 7.46
C THR A 392 2.66 -23.09 8.62
N THR A 393 2.06 -22.60 9.70
CA THR A 393 1.61 -23.42 10.82
C THR A 393 0.17 -23.06 11.16
N ILE A 394 -0.74 -24.01 11.03
CA ILE A 394 -2.14 -23.87 11.41
C ILE A 394 -2.32 -24.33 12.87
N ILE A 395 -3.01 -23.50 13.64
CA ILE A 395 -3.37 -23.75 15.05
C ILE A 395 -4.89 -23.64 15.19
N PHE A 396 -5.50 -24.61 15.86
CA PHE A 396 -6.91 -24.55 16.20
C PHE A 396 -7.10 -23.72 17.47
N VAL A 397 -8.04 -22.80 17.43
CA VAL A 397 -8.41 -22.01 18.61
C VAL A 397 -9.77 -22.50 19.07
N ARG A 398 -9.86 -22.87 20.34
CA ARG A 398 -11.02 -23.47 20.99
C ARG A 398 -11.42 -22.68 22.21
N ASP A 399 -12.68 -22.79 22.61
CA ASP A 399 -13.07 -22.40 23.96
C ASP A 399 -12.46 -23.39 24.96
N LYS A 400 -11.89 -22.90 26.06
CA LYS A 400 -11.26 -23.78 27.07
C LYS A 400 -12.24 -24.76 27.72
N THR A 401 -13.54 -24.42 27.71
CA THR A 401 -14.61 -25.24 28.29
C THR A 401 -15.21 -26.21 27.28
N ASP A 402 -14.95 -26.04 25.99
CA ASP A 402 -15.44 -26.88 24.90
C ASP A 402 -14.35 -27.06 23.83
N ILE A 403 -13.32 -27.85 24.19
CA ILE A 403 -12.11 -28.04 23.38
C ILE A 403 -12.36 -28.86 22.10
N GLU A 404 -13.41 -29.65 22.07
CA GLU A 404 -13.74 -30.53 20.93
C GLU A 404 -14.45 -29.75 19.80
N LYS A 405 -15.15 -28.66 20.14
CA LYS A 405 -15.94 -27.90 19.17
C LYS A 405 -15.10 -26.93 18.35
N SER A 406 -15.14 -27.09 17.03
CA SER A 406 -14.51 -26.15 16.10
C SER A 406 -15.00 -24.72 16.28
N LEU A 407 -14.05 -23.78 16.41
CA LEU A 407 -14.36 -22.37 16.69
C LEU A 407 -13.60 -21.42 15.75
N TYR A 408 -12.26 -21.39 15.82
CA TYR A 408 -11.44 -20.63 14.87
C TYR A 408 -10.18 -21.39 14.45
N THR A 409 -9.61 -20.98 13.33
CA THR A 409 -8.27 -21.38 12.88
C THR A 409 -7.35 -20.17 12.78
N LEU A 410 -6.13 -20.35 13.26
CA LEU A 410 -5.07 -19.35 13.26
C LEU A 410 -3.95 -19.83 12.35
N GLU A 411 -3.57 -19.02 11.36
CA GLU A 411 -2.38 -19.25 10.54
C GLU A 411 -1.21 -18.45 11.12
N TYR A 412 -0.16 -19.15 11.50
CA TYR A 412 1.08 -18.60 12.02
C TYR A 412 2.22 -18.82 11.03
N LYS A 413 2.86 -17.72 10.59
CA LYS A 413 3.88 -17.74 9.55
C LYS A 413 4.95 -16.70 9.83
N ASN A 414 6.22 -17.06 9.67
CA ASN A 414 7.37 -16.16 9.88
C ASN A 414 7.36 -15.43 11.23
N GLY A 415 6.96 -16.12 12.31
CA GLY A 415 6.99 -15.54 13.66
C GLY A 415 5.77 -14.69 14.04
N GLN A 416 4.79 -14.55 13.15
CA GLN A 416 3.61 -13.68 13.34
C GLN A 416 2.31 -14.38 12.92
N ILE A 417 1.19 -13.88 13.43
CA ILE A 417 -0.15 -14.32 13.00
C ILE A 417 -0.43 -13.70 11.64
N TYR A 418 -0.66 -14.55 10.64
CA TYR A 418 -1.02 -14.13 9.29
C TYR A 418 -2.54 -13.96 9.13
N GLN A 419 -3.32 -14.87 9.70
CA GLN A 419 -4.79 -14.77 9.75
C GLN A 419 -5.38 -15.51 10.94
N LEU A 420 -6.59 -15.10 11.34
CA LEU A 420 -7.44 -15.77 12.31
C LEU A 420 -8.88 -15.72 11.78
N ARG A 421 -9.49 -16.88 11.52
CA ARG A 421 -10.78 -16.97 10.84
C ARG A 421 -11.69 -18.00 11.51
N GLY A 422 -12.99 -17.68 11.55
CA GLY A 422 -14.04 -18.57 12.04
C GLY A 422 -14.87 -19.13 10.90
N LYS A 423 -16.07 -19.61 11.24
CA LYS A 423 -17.00 -20.22 10.30
C LYS A 423 -17.27 -19.32 9.08
N HIS A 424 -17.19 -19.87 7.87
CA HIS A 424 -17.32 -19.15 6.60
C HIS A 424 -16.35 -17.98 6.42
N ASN A 425 -15.09 -18.12 6.89
CA ASN A 425 -14.06 -17.08 6.87
C ASN A 425 -14.45 -15.80 7.63
N CYS A 426 -15.38 -15.88 8.59
CA CYS A 426 -15.76 -14.71 9.38
C CYS A 426 -14.60 -14.22 10.25
N GLU A 427 -14.58 -12.91 10.50
CA GLU A 427 -13.63 -12.32 11.44
C GLU A 427 -14.06 -12.60 12.88
N PRO A 428 -13.11 -12.98 13.75
CA PRO A 428 -13.41 -13.19 15.15
C PRO A 428 -13.68 -11.85 15.84
N PRO A 429 -14.39 -11.84 16.98
CA PRO A 429 -14.49 -10.65 17.82
C PRO A 429 -13.11 -10.15 18.28
N GLU A 430 -12.99 -8.84 18.52
CA GLU A 430 -11.73 -8.17 18.87
C GLU A 430 -11.02 -8.83 20.07
N HIS A 431 -11.76 -9.23 21.09
CA HIS A 431 -11.18 -9.87 22.27
C HIS A 431 -10.44 -11.18 21.94
N VAL A 432 -10.89 -11.95 20.95
CA VAL A 432 -10.19 -13.18 20.51
C VAL A 432 -8.87 -12.83 19.83
N GLN A 433 -8.85 -11.76 19.03
CA GLN A 433 -7.64 -11.25 18.38
C GLN A 433 -6.59 -10.81 19.42
N VAL A 434 -7.03 -10.17 20.52
CA VAL A 434 -6.15 -9.80 21.64
C VAL A 434 -5.54 -11.04 22.28
N VAL A 435 -6.33 -12.09 22.53
CA VAL A 435 -5.82 -13.34 23.12
C VAL A 435 -4.85 -14.05 22.18
N ALA A 436 -5.15 -14.11 20.88
CA ALA A 436 -4.24 -14.65 19.87
C ALA A 436 -2.89 -13.91 19.84
N ASN A 437 -2.90 -12.58 19.95
CA ASN A 437 -1.68 -11.80 20.05
C ASN A 437 -0.87 -12.08 21.33
N LYS A 438 -1.54 -12.37 22.47
CA LYS A 438 -0.87 -12.83 23.69
C LYS A 438 -0.19 -14.19 23.46
N TRP A 439 -0.87 -15.12 22.78
CA TRP A 439 -0.31 -16.41 22.40
C TRP A 439 0.94 -16.27 21.52
N ALA A 440 0.87 -15.47 20.45
CA ALA A 440 2.02 -15.25 19.57
C ALA A 440 3.23 -14.65 20.29
N LYS A 441 3.00 -13.73 21.25
CA LYS A 441 4.08 -13.19 22.11
C LYS A 441 4.68 -14.24 23.04
N ALA A 442 3.86 -15.14 23.58
CA ALA A 442 4.33 -16.21 24.46
C ALA A 442 5.21 -17.21 23.69
N ILE A 443 4.83 -17.54 22.46
CA ILE A 443 5.58 -18.44 21.57
C ILE A 443 6.84 -17.79 20.99
N GLY A 444 6.80 -16.50 20.61
CA GLY A 444 7.97 -15.78 20.08
C GLY A 444 9.14 -15.68 21.06
N ARG A 445 8.89 -15.86 22.37
CA ARG A 445 9.93 -15.98 23.41
C ARG A 445 10.61 -17.36 23.42
N ILE A 446 9.94 -18.39 22.92
CA ILE A 446 10.45 -19.77 22.78
C ILE A 446 11.32 -19.88 21.52
N ASP A 447 10.87 -19.33 20.38
CA ASP A 447 11.63 -19.34 19.11
C ASP A 447 12.97 -18.57 19.21
N LYS A 448 13.05 -17.52 20.04
CA LYS A 448 14.31 -16.82 20.33
C LYS A 448 15.28 -17.65 21.19
N LYS A 449 14.78 -18.46 22.13
CA LYS A 449 15.62 -19.32 23.00
C LYS A 449 16.23 -20.50 22.25
N LEU A 450 15.51 -21.04 21.26
CA LEU A 450 15.96 -22.16 20.42
C LEU A 450 16.97 -21.76 19.32
N LYS A 451 17.07 -20.47 18.99
CA LYS A 451 18.06 -19.93 18.02
C LYS A 451 19.32 -19.36 18.69
N SER A 452 19.32 -19.21 20.01
CA SER A 452 20.43 -18.67 20.80
C SER A 452 21.19 -19.74 21.60
N ALA A 453 20.79 -21.00 21.47
CA ALA A 453 21.50 -22.18 21.93
C ALA A 453 21.99 -22.94 20.69
#